data_AF-A0A9D7H432-F1
#
_entry.id   AF-A0A9D7H432-F1
#
_cell.length_a   1.000
_cell.length_b   1.000
_cell.length_c   1.000
_cell.angle_alpha   90.00
_cell.angle_beta   90.00
_cell.angle_gamma   90.00
#
_symmetry.space_group_name_H-M   'P 1'
#
loop_
_entity.id
_entity.type
_entity.pdbx_description
1 polymer ?
#
loop_
_entity_poly.entity_id
_entity_poly.type
_entity_poly.pdbx_seq_one_letter_code
_entity_poly.pdbx_strand_id
1 'polypeptide(L)'
;MPRGPLFRAHLLGQSLSAFAPAPTVWSETIKATLVAPFVGAGPAAAVGFVNQAATLMSNGLFTLPCALAILALQGASPWFWACVIHTVVLFASGLAVQAGARAPGLGGWLIKRFPRFEERAKAFSEHSRGIGVGARGPTAMLFVSRCLQMAQYGIAAHAVGIHVGALHVVASEGVHLVAMAVGVLVPGGLGTTEGAFSLAADLLNTTAARATATALLMRCTQLVWVLIGSSVALFTREPATAATS
;
A
#
# COMPACT_ATOMS: atom_id res chain seq x y z
N MET A 1 -19.98 13.13 0.14
CA MET A 1 -18.72 13.82 0.52
C MET A 1 -18.18 14.63 -0.64
N PRO A 2 -17.67 15.86 -0.43
CA PRO A 2 -17.09 16.67 -1.50
C PRO A 2 -15.78 16.07 -2.03
N ARG A 3 -15.50 16.23 -3.34
CA ARG A 3 -14.33 15.62 -4.01
C ARG A 3 -12.98 16.24 -3.58
N GLY A 4 -12.95 17.54 -3.28
CA GLY A 4 -11.75 18.27 -2.88
C GLY A 4 -11.08 17.73 -1.60
N PRO A 5 -11.82 17.59 -0.48
CA PRO A 5 -11.31 17.00 0.76
C PRO A 5 -10.78 15.57 0.58
N LEU A 6 -11.45 14.75 -0.23
CA LEU A 6 -10.98 13.39 -0.54
C LEU A 6 -9.64 13.40 -1.28
N PHE A 7 -9.53 14.25 -2.30
CA PHE A 7 -8.29 14.40 -3.07
C PHE A 7 -7.14 14.90 -2.19
N ARG A 8 -7.39 15.92 -1.36
CA ARG A 8 -6.42 16.44 -0.39
C ARG A 8 -6.01 15.36 0.61
N ALA A 9 -6.96 14.63 1.18
CA ALA A 9 -6.67 13.56 2.12
C ALA A 9 -5.78 12.47 1.49
N HIS A 10 -6.02 12.13 0.23
CA HIS A 10 -5.18 11.19 -0.51
C HIS A 10 -3.76 11.72 -0.71
N LEU A 11 -3.59 12.95 -1.20
CA LEU A 11 -2.27 13.54 -1.45
C LEU A 11 -1.45 13.70 -0.16
N LEU A 12 -2.09 14.15 0.92
CA LEU A 12 -1.44 14.27 2.23
C LEU A 12 -1.07 12.90 2.81
N GLY A 13 -1.99 11.94 2.73
CA GLY A 13 -1.76 10.58 3.18
C GLY A 13 -0.56 9.95 2.47
N GLN A 14 -0.47 10.08 1.15
CA GLN A 14 0.67 9.59 0.37
C GLN A 14 1.98 10.28 0.78
N SER A 15 1.99 11.61 0.81
CA SER A 15 3.22 12.39 1.03
C SER A 15 3.80 12.16 2.42
N LEU A 16 2.96 12.18 3.45
CA LEU A 16 3.40 11.95 4.84
C LEU A 16 3.77 10.49 5.07
N SER A 17 3.06 9.55 4.43
CA SER A 17 3.38 8.13 4.59
C SER A 17 4.75 7.75 4.04
N ALA A 18 5.27 8.49 3.05
CA ALA A 18 6.58 8.23 2.46
C ALA A 18 7.73 8.30 3.48
N PHE A 19 7.53 8.92 4.65
CA PHE A 19 8.52 9.01 5.72
C PHE A 19 8.15 8.19 6.95
N ALA A 20 6.97 7.56 6.97
CA ALA A 20 6.47 6.86 8.13
C ALA A 20 6.87 5.37 8.11
N PRO A 21 7.10 4.74 9.28
CA PRO A 21 7.11 3.29 9.38
C PRO A 21 5.70 2.77 9.09
N ALA A 22 5.55 1.64 8.41
CA ALA A 22 4.26 1.10 7.96
C ALA A 22 3.44 2.12 7.14
N PRO A 23 3.95 2.55 5.97
CA PRO A 23 3.42 3.69 5.21
C PRO A 23 1.92 3.57 4.88
N THR A 24 1.46 2.38 4.51
CA THR A 24 0.04 2.16 4.15
C THR A 24 -0.89 2.41 5.32
N VAL A 25 -0.53 1.94 6.52
CA VAL A 25 -1.31 2.16 7.76
C VAL A 25 -1.38 3.65 8.11
N TRP A 26 -0.26 4.37 8.01
CA TRP A 26 -0.25 5.81 8.25
C TRP A 26 -1.09 6.56 7.22
N SER A 27 -0.97 6.21 5.94
CA SER A 27 -1.76 6.83 4.88
C SER A 27 -3.26 6.67 5.12
N GLU A 28 -3.73 5.46 5.48
CA GLU A 28 -5.13 5.23 5.83
C GLU A 28 -5.55 5.98 7.10
N THR A 29 -4.67 6.06 8.11
CA THR A 29 -4.95 6.79 9.35
C THR A 29 -5.11 8.29 9.11
N ILE A 30 -4.22 8.89 8.31
CA ILE A 30 -4.29 10.30 7.93
C ILE A 30 -5.57 10.57 7.13
N LYS A 31 -5.87 9.72 6.14
CA LYS A 31 -7.11 9.82 5.37
C LYS A 31 -8.34 9.72 6.26
N ALA A 32 -8.41 8.72 7.14
CA ALA A 32 -9.52 8.56 8.06
C ALA A 32 -9.69 9.78 8.97
N THR A 33 -8.59 10.35 9.48
CA THR A 33 -8.61 11.54 10.35
C THR A 33 -9.12 12.78 9.61
N LEU A 34 -8.66 13.01 8.37
CA LEU A 34 -9.08 14.15 7.56
C LEU A 34 -10.52 14.02 7.02
N VAL A 35 -11.01 12.79 6.88
CA VAL A 35 -12.35 12.49 6.39
C VAL A 35 -13.38 12.42 7.52
N ALA A 36 -12.95 12.08 8.75
CA ALA A 36 -13.82 11.93 9.92
C ALA A 36 -14.75 13.13 10.19
N PRO A 37 -14.34 14.41 10.02
CA PRO A 37 -15.26 15.54 10.19
C PRO A 37 -16.46 15.56 9.22
N PHE A 38 -16.39 14.83 8.09
CA PHE A 38 -17.44 14.82 7.07
C PHE A 38 -18.35 13.59 7.11
N VAL A 39 -17.90 12.49 7.72
CA VAL A 39 -18.62 11.20 7.69
C VAL A 39 -18.68 10.49 9.05
N GLY A 40 -18.09 11.09 10.09
CA GLY A 40 -17.93 10.50 11.41
C GLY A 40 -16.69 9.61 11.54
N ALA A 41 -16.14 9.54 12.74
CA ALA A 41 -14.91 8.80 13.03
C ALA A 41 -15.05 7.28 12.83
N GLY A 42 -16.19 6.69 13.22
CA GLY A 42 -16.45 5.24 13.07
C GLY A 42 -16.44 4.79 11.60
N PRO A 43 -17.27 5.38 10.73
CA PRO A 43 -17.28 5.07 9.30
C PRO A 43 -15.94 5.37 8.61
N ALA A 44 -15.29 6.49 8.94
CA ALA A 44 -13.98 6.83 8.37
C ALA A 44 -12.91 5.78 8.73
N ALA A 45 -12.88 5.33 9.99
CA ALA A 45 -11.98 4.27 10.43
C ALA A 45 -12.31 2.93 9.73
N ALA A 46 -13.59 2.58 9.58
CA ALA A 46 -14.02 1.37 8.89
C ALA A 46 -13.52 1.33 7.43
N VAL A 47 -13.63 2.45 6.70
CA VAL A 47 -13.09 2.58 5.34
C VAL A 47 -11.56 2.43 5.34
N GLY A 48 -10.85 3.01 6.31
CA GLY A 48 -9.40 2.85 6.45
C GLY A 48 -8.98 1.38 6.64
N PHE A 49 -9.66 0.64 7.53
CA PHE A 49 -9.41 -0.79 7.73
C PHE A 49 -9.70 -1.62 6.49
N VAL A 50 -10.78 -1.30 5.78
CA VAL A 50 -11.14 -1.97 4.51
C VAL A 50 -10.10 -1.70 3.42
N ASN A 51 -9.64 -0.46 3.28
CA ASN A 51 -8.58 -0.12 2.32
C ASN A 51 -7.26 -0.80 2.66
N GLN A 52 -6.92 -0.89 3.95
CA GLN A 52 -5.72 -1.62 4.39
C GLN A 52 -5.84 -3.11 4.04
N ALA A 53 -6.97 -3.74 4.33
CA ALA A 53 -7.23 -5.12 3.94
C ALA A 53 -7.15 -5.32 2.42
N ALA A 54 -7.78 -4.44 1.64
CA ALA A 54 -7.75 -4.46 0.18
C ALA A 54 -6.33 -4.30 -0.37
N THR A 55 -5.50 -3.45 0.25
CA THR A 55 -4.08 -3.26 -0.12
C THR A 55 -3.28 -4.52 0.12
N LEU A 56 -3.44 -5.16 1.28
CA LEU A 56 -2.75 -6.42 1.60
C LEU A 56 -3.17 -7.53 0.62
N MET A 57 -4.47 -7.70 0.39
CA MET A 57 -4.98 -8.69 -0.56
C MET A 57 -4.50 -8.43 -1.99
N SER A 58 -4.56 -7.18 -2.44
CA SER A 58 -4.10 -6.77 -3.78
C SER A 58 -2.61 -7.04 -3.96
N ASN A 59 -1.77 -6.64 -3.00
CA ASN A 59 -0.32 -6.87 -3.07
C ASN A 59 0.00 -8.37 -3.05
N GLY A 60 -0.69 -9.15 -2.21
CA GLY A 60 -0.57 -10.60 -2.20
C GLY A 60 -0.92 -11.22 -3.56
N LEU A 61 -2.09 -10.90 -4.11
CA LEU A 61 -2.52 -11.39 -5.43
C LEU A 61 -1.57 -10.98 -6.56
N PHE A 62 -1.08 -9.74 -6.54
CA PHE A 62 -0.15 -9.24 -7.55
C PHE A 62 1.23 -9.90 -7.46
N THR A 63 1.63 -10.37 -6.27
CA THR A 63 2.90 -11.07 -6.11
C THR A 63 2.91 -12.45 -6.78
N LEU A 64 1.75 -13.07 -7.03
CA LEU A 64 1.65 -14.36 -7.72
C LEU A 64 2.25 -14.35 -9.14
N PRO A 65 1.83 -13.47 -10.09
CA PRO A 65 2.46 -13.41 -11.40
C PRO A 65 3.95 -13.05 -11.31
N CYS A 66 4.37 -12.30 -10.29
CA CYS A 66 5.79 -12.02 -10.03
C CYS A 66 6.56 -13.31 -9.67
N ALA A 67 6.01 -14.13 -8.77
CA ALA A 67 6.59 -15.42 -8.42
C ALA A 67 6.71 -16.34 -9.64
N LEU A 68 5.65 -16.42 -10.48
CA LEU A 68 5.66 -17.22 -11.69
C LEU A 68 6.71 -16.73 -12.71
N ALA A 69 6.88 -15.41 -12.86
CA ALA A 69 7.92 -14.85 -13.73
C ALA A 69 9.33 -15.21 -13.21
N ILE A 70 9.55 -15.13 -11.90
CA ILE A 70 10.84 -15.51 -11.28
C ILE A 70 11.09 -17.02 -11.45
N LEU A 71 10.06 -17.85 -11.26
CA LEU A 71 10.13 -19.29 -11.49
C LEU A 71 10.53 -19.60 -12.94
N ALA A 72 9.97 -18.88 -13.91
CA ALA A 72 10.28 -19.05 -15.33
C ALA A 72 11.72 -18.59 -15.67
N LEU A 73 12.26 -17.58 -14.97
CA LEU A 73 13.59 -17.04 -15.22
C LEU A 73 14.71 -17.81 -14.51
N GLN A 74 14.50 -18.24 -13.26
CA GLN A 74 15.54 -18.83 -12.41
C GLN A 74 15.13 -20.12 -11.68
N GLY A 75 13.93 -20.64 -11.91
CA GLY A 75 13.40 -21.78 -11.16
C GLY A 75 13.09 -21.41 -9.71
N ALA A 76 13.12 -22.41 -8.82
CA ALA A 76 12.74 -22.29 -7.42
C ALA A 76 13.82 -21.60 -6.55
N SER A 77 14.19 -20.37 -6.92
CA SER A 77 15.22 -19.56 -6.26
C SER A 77 14.73 -18.95 -4.93
N PRO A 78 15.62 -18.36 -4.11
CA PRO A 78 15.21 -17.64 -2.90
C PRO A 78 14.20 -16.50 -3.18
N TRP A 79 14.33 -15.81 -4.31
CA TRP A 79 13.38 -14.76 -4.73
C TRP A 79 11.99 -15.32 -5.05
N PHE A 80 11.92 -16.51 -5.65
CA PHE A 80 10.66 -17.22 -5.88
C PHE A 80 9.96 -17.51 -4.55
N TRP A 81 10.67 -18.14 -3.60
CA TRP A 81 10.11 -18.47 -2.30
C TRP A 81 9.73 -17.23 -1.48
N ALA A 82 10.53 -16.16 -1.56
CA ALA A 82 10.18 -14.89 -0.94
C ALA A 82 8.85 -14.33 -1.47
N CYS A 83 8.62 -14.40 -2.79
CA CYS A 83 7.35 -13.98 -3.39
C CYS A 83 6.18 -14.89 -3.00
N VAL A 84 6.39 -16.21 -2.91
CA VAL A 84 5.36 -17.16 -2.44
C VAL A 84 4.96 -16.88 -1.00
N ILE A 85 5.94 -16.73 -0.10
CA ILE A 85 5.69 -16.41 1.31
C ILE A 85 4.99 -15.06 1.41
N HIS A 86 5.48 -14.05 0.69
CA HIS A 86 4.88 -12.72 0.65
C HIS A 86 3.41 -12.75 0.21
N THR A 87 3.10 -13.51 -0.83
CA THR A 87 1.72 -13.74 -1.31
C THR A 87 0.84 -14.28 -0.18
N VAL A 88 1.25 -15.39 0.42
CA VAL A 88 0.47 -16.09 1.45
C VAL A 88 0.25 -15.17 2.66
N VAL A 89 1.33 -14.57 3.16
CA VAL A 89 1.29 -13.71 4.35
C VAL A 89 0.41 -12.50 4.13
N LEU A 90 0.58 -11.74 3.03
CA LEU A 90 -0.21 -10.55 2.80
C LEU A 90 -1.68 -10.88 2.52
N PHE A 91 -1.96 -11.90 1.71
CA PHE A 91 -3.33 -12.27 1.40
C PHE A 91 -4.07 -12.75 2.65
N ALA A 92 -3.45 -13.63 3.45
CA ALA A 92 -4.00 -14.08 4.72
C ALA A 92 -4.18 -12.93 5.72
N SER A 93 -3.22 -12.01 5.81
CA SER A 93 -3.32 -10.84 6.68
C SER A 93 -4.47 -9.92 6.26
N GLY A 94 -4.65 -9.68 4.96
CA GLY A 94 -5.78 -8.90 4.44
C GLY A 94 -7.13 -9.52 4.78
N LEU A 95 -7.26 -10.85 4.60
CA LEU A 95 -8.44 -11.60 5.03
C LEU A 95 -8.67 -11.51 6.54
N ALA A 96 -7.61 -11.63 7.35
CA ALA A 96 -7.68 -11.55 8.80
C ALA A 96 -8.13 -10.16 9.28
N VAL A 97 -7.58 -9.09 8.71
CA VAL A 97 -8.00 -7.70 9.00
C VAL A 97 -9.47 -7.51 8.66
N GLN A 98 -9.91 -7.99 7.50
CA GLN A 98 -11.32 -7.86 7.09
C GLN A 98 -12.26 -8.69 7.96
N ALA A 99 -11.90 -9.94 8.28
CA ALA A 99 -12.68 -10.79 9.17
C ALA A 99 -12.75 -10.18 10.58
N GLY A 100 -11.63 -9.66 11.08
CA GLY A 100 -11.53 -9.00 12.36
C GLY A 100 -12.41 -7.74 12.45
N ALA A 101 -12.38 -6.88 11.41
CA ALA A 101 -13.22 -5.68 11.35
C ALA A 101 -14.73 -5.99 11.36
N ARG A 102 -15.12 -7.20 10.93
CA ARG A 102 -16.53 -7.64 10.87
C ARG A 102 -16.98 -8.44 12.09
N ALA A 103 -16.04 -8.99 12.86
CA ALA A 103 -16.33 -9.95 13.91
C ALA A 103 -17.14 -9.29 15.06
N PRO A 104 -18.34 -9.81 15.40
CA PRO A 104 -19.13 -9.28 16.52
C PRO A 104 -18.39 -9.33 17.85
N GLY A 105 -17.60 -10.38 18.07
CA GLY A 105 -16.85 -10.57 19.31
C GLY A 105 -15.81 -9.49 19.56
N LEU A 106 -15.06 -9.06 18.52
CA LEU A 106 -14.03 -8.02 18.67
C LEU A 106 -14.64 -6.66 19.01
N GLY A 107 -15.73 -6.29 18.33
CA GLY A 107 -16.48 -5.07 18.65
C GLY A 107 -17.04 -5.08 20.07
N GLY A 108 -17.71 -6.17 20.46
CA GLY A 108 -18.26 -6.32 21.82
C GLY A 108 -17.18 -6.30 22.91
N TRP A 109 -16.04 -6.94 22.67
CA TRP A 109 -14.89 -6.90 23.57
C TRP A 109 -14.30 -5.49 23.72
N LEU A 110 -14.14 -4.76 22.61
CA LEU A 110 -13.67 -3.37 22.62
C LEU A 110 -14.62 -2.45 23.40
N ILE A 111 -15.93 -2.58 23.19
CA ILE A 111 -16.96 -1.81 23.89
C ILE A 111 -16.91 -2.11 25.39
N LYS A 112 -16.83 -3.40 25.77
CA LYS A 112 -16.71 -3.82 27.18
C LYS A 112 -15.47 -3.25 27.86
N ARG A 113 -14.34 -3.20 27.14
CA ARG A 113 -13.06 -2.69 27.68
C ARG A 113 -13.00 -1.16 27.74
N PHE A 114 -13.63 -0.48 26.77
CA PHE A 114 -13.61 0.97 26.63
C PHE A 114 -15.01 1.54 26.34
N PRO A 115 -15.88 1.66 27.35
CA PRO A 115 -17.26 2.13 27.19
C PRO A 115 -17.37 3.52 26.54
N ARG A 116 -16.37 4.40 26.77
CA ARG A 116 -16.29 5.74 26.17
C ARG A 116 -16.27 5.77 24.64
N PHE A 117 -16.02 4.63 23.98
CA PHE A 117 -15.99 4.53 22.52
C PHE A 117 -17.17 3.73 21.96
N GLU A 118 -18.18 3.41 22.77
CA GLU A 118 -19.27 2.53 22.39
C GLU A 118 -19.95 2.96 21.08
N GLU A 119 -20.35 4.23 20.98
CA GLU A 119 -21.03 4.77 19.80
C GLU A 119 -20.15 4.66 18.54
N ARG A 120 -18.86 5.01 18.66
CA ARG A 120 -17.90 4.94 17.54
C ARG A 120 -17.63 3.50 17.13
N ALA A 121 -17.52 2.58 18.08
CA ALA A 121 -17.29 1.16 17.84
C ALA A 121 -18.51 0.48 17.20
N LYS A 122 -19.72 0.87 17.59
CA LYS A 122 -20.97 0.44 16.95
C LYS A 122 -21.02 0.90 15.50
N ALA A 123 -20.81 2.19 15.25
CA ALA A 123 -20.79 2.76 13.90
C ALA A 123 -19.70 2.12 13.00
N PHE A 124 -18.51 1.86 13.55
CA PHE A 124 -17.45 1.13 12.85
C PHE A 124 -17.89 -0.29 12.45
N SER A 125 -18.47 -1.05 13.39
CA SER A 125 -18.89 -2.44 13.18
C SER A 125 -20.01 -2.54 12.14
N GLU A 126 -21.02 -1.66 12.25
CA GLU A 126 -22.12 -1.57 11.29
C GLU A 126 -21.60 -1.27 9.88
N HIS A 127 -20.74 -0.25 9.75
CA HIS A 127 -20.18 0.13 8.45
C HIS A 127 -19.28 -0.97 7.87
N SER A 128 -18.43 -1.59 8.69
CA SER A 128 -17.53 -2.68 8.27
C SER A 128 -18.29 -3.91 7.77
N ARG A 129 -19.48 -4.19 8.32
CA ARG A 129 -20.35 -5.29 7.89
C ARG A 129 -21.08 -5.00 6.58
N GLY A 130 -21.44 -3.73 6.35
CA GLY A 130 -22.09 -3.28 5.12
C GLY A 130 -21.20 -3.34 3.88
N ILE A 131 -19.88 -3.30 4.05
CA ILE A 131 -18.93 -3.40 2.94
C ILE A 131 -18.81 -4.86 2.48
N GLY A 132 -18.86 -5.15 1.17
CA GLY A 132 -18.80 -6.51 0.64
C GLY A 132 -17.51 -7.26 0.97
N VAL A 133 -17.59 -8.59 1.12
CA VAL A 133 -16.43 -9.46 1.36
C VAL A 133 -15.40 -9.33 0.24
N GLY A 134 -14.12 -9.23 0.61
CA GLY A 134 -12.98 -9.06 -0.28
C GLY A 134 -12.79 -7.63 -0.82
N ALA A 135 -13.67 -6.68 -0.47
CA ALA A 135 -13.58 -5.28 -0.91
C ALA A 135 -13.23 -5.16 -2.42
N ARG A 136 -13.95 -5.94 -3.25
CA ARG A 136 -13.54 -6.25 -4.63
C ARG A 136 -13.20 -5.01 -5.47
N GLY A 137 -13.98 -3.94 -5.35
CA GLY A 137 -13.72 -2.68 -6.04
C GLY A 137 -12.37 -2.06 -5.67
N PRO A 138 -12.15 -1.68 -4.39
CA PRO A 138 -10.85 -1.21 -3.91
C PRO A 138 -9.68 -2.14 -4.25
N THR A 139 -9.84 -3.45 -4.02
CA THR A 139 -8.78 -4.45 -4.31
C THR A 139 -8.43 -4.47 -5.80
N ALA A 140 -9.41 -4.42 -6.70
CA ALA A 140 -9.17 -4.38 -8.14
C ALA A 140 -8.48 -3.08 -8.58
N MET A 141 -8.89 -1.93 -8.03
CA MET A 141 -8.25 -0.65 -8.35
C MET A 141 -6.80 -0.59 -7.87
N LEU A 142 -6.51 -1.15 -6.69
CA LEU A 142 -5.15 -1.27 -6.18
C LEU A 142 -4.32 -2.22 -7.04
N PHE A 143 -4.91 -3.30 -7.54
CA PHE A 143 -4.23 -4.21 -8.46
C PHE A 143 -3.86 -3.50 -9.78
N VAL A 144 -4.79 -2.73 -10.36
CA VAL A 144 -4.52 -1.89 -11.54
C VAL A 144 -3.41 -0.88 -11.26
N SER A 145 -3.41 -0.27 -10.07
CA SER A 145 -2.31 0.63 -9.66
C SER A 145 -0.96 -0.08 -9.64
N ARG A 146 -0.90 -1.37 -9.27
CA ARG A 146 0.33 -2.17 -9.32
C ARG A 146 0.75 -2.50 -10.75
N CYS A 147 -0.19 -2.75 -11.66
CA CYS A 147 0.14 -2.88 -13.09
C CYS A 147 0.81 -1.61 -13.63
N LEU A 148 0.30 -0.43 -13.25
CA LEU A 148 0.88 0.85 -13.66
C LEU A 148 2.25 1.07 -13.02
N GLN A 149 2.42 0.73 -11.74
CA GLN A 149 3.71 0.82 -11.05
C GLN A 149 4.75 -0.12 -11.68
N MET A 150 4.36 -1.35 -12.02
CA MET A 150 5.21 -2.30 -12.74
C MET A 150 5.66 -1.73 -14.09
N ALA A 151 4.78 -1.07 -14.83
CA ALA A 151 5.14 -0.38 -16.07
C ALA A 151 6.15 0.74 -15.84
N GLN A 152 6.01 1.52 -14.75
CA GLN A 152 7.01 2.53 -14.36
C GLN A 152 8.37 1.90 -14.06
N TYR A 153 8.42 0.77 -13.35
CA TYR A 153 9.66 0.02 -13.13
C TYR A 153 10.30 -0.47 -14.43
N GLY A 154 9.51 -0.92 -15.39
CA GLY A 154 10.00 -1.30 -16.72
C GLY A 154 10.62 -0.10 -17.48
N ILE A 155 9.95 1.05 -17.46
CA ILE A 155 10.47 2.29 -18.06
C ILE A 155 11.75 2.74 -17.36
N ALA A 156 11.79 2.70 -16.03
CA ALA A 156 12.96 3.07 -15.24
C ALA A 156 14.15 2.13 -15.52
N ALA A 157 13.92 0.82 -15.59
CA ALA A 157 14.94 -0.17 -15.93
C ALA A 157 15.50 0.06 -17.33
N HIS A 158 14.64 0.38 -18.30
CA HIS A 158 15.07 0.73 -19.65
C HIS A 158 15.91 2.01 -19.67
N ALA A 159 15.49 3.05 -18.93
CA ALA A 159 16.19 4.33 -18.86
C ALA A 159 17.62 4.22 -18.28
N VAL A 160 17.87 3.28 -17.37
CA VAL A 160 19.21 3.01 -16.83
C VAL A 160 20.02 2.00 -17.65
N GLY A 161 19.54 1.63 -18.84
CA GLY A 161 20.24 0.77 -19.80
C GLY A 161 20.11 -0.73 -19.52
N ILE A 162 19.05 -1.17 -18.84
CA ILE A 162 18.74 -2.60 -18.69
C ILE A 162 17.78 -3.01 -19.81
N HIS A 163 18.22 -3.92 -20.67
CA HIS A 163 17.37 -4.54 -21.68
C HIS A 163 16.52 -5.63 -21.03
N VAL A 164 15.40 -5.23 -20.43
CA VAL A 164 14.48 -6.14 -19.77
C VAL A 164 13.40 -6.64 -20.74
N GLY A 165 13.27 -7.96 -20.83
CA GLY A 165 12.05 -8.58 -21.38
C GLY A 165 10.88 -8.44 -20.41
N ALA A 166 9.65 -8.71 -20.87
CA ALA A 166 8.44 -8.58 -20.05
C ALA A 166 8.51 -9.35 -18.71
N LEU A 167 9.11 -10.55 -18.70
CA LEU A 167 9.29 -11.34 -17.47
C LEU A 167 10.20 -10.65 -16.45
N HIS A 168 11.25 -9.95 -16.88
CA HIS A 168 12.16 -9.24 -15.99
C HIS A 168 11.49 -8.02 -15.36
N VAL A 169 10.60 -7.35 -16.11
CA VAL A 169 9.78 -6.24 -15.57
C VAL A 169 8.84 -6.78 -14.48
N VAL A 170 8.15 -7.88 -14.74
CA VAL A 170 7.26 -8.53 -13.76
C VAL A 170 8.05 -9.02 -12.54
N ALA A 171 9.24 -9.61 -12.75
CA ALA A 171 10.13 -10.03 -11.66
C ALA A 171 10.65 -8.84 -10.83
N SER A 172 10.95 -7.70 -11.47
CA SER A 172 11.42 -6.49 -10.77
C SER A 172 10.37 -5.90 -9.82
N GLU A 173 9.09 -5.98 -10.19
CA GLU A 173 8.00 -5.59 -9.29
C GLU A 173 7.88 -6.58 -8.11
N GLY A 174 8.11 -7.88 -8.35
CA GLY A 174 8.21 -8.87 -7.27
C GLY A 174 9.31 -8.54 -6.25
N VAL A 175 10.52 -8.20 -6.73
CA VAL A 175 11.63 -7.74 -5.90
C VAL A 175 11.24 -6.50 -5.11
N HIS A 176 10.60 -5.52 -5.75
CA HIS A 176 10.12 -4.31 -5.08
C HIS A 176 9.11 -4.62 -3.96
N LEU A 177 8.11 -5.47 -4.23
CA LEU A 177 7.07 -5.82 -3.26
C LEU A 177 7.67 -6.54 -2.04
N VAL A 178 8.57 -7.50 -2.27
CA VAL A 178 9.30 -8.17 -1.18
C VAL A 178 10.14 -7.18 -0.38
N ALA A 179 10.86 -6.28 -1.05
CA ALA A 179 11.67 -5.26 -0.39
C ALA A 179 10.84 -4.32 0.49
N MET A 180 9.66 -3.91 0.00
CA MET A 180 8.71 -3.07 0.75
C MET A 180 8.16 -3.79 1.98
N ALA A 181 7.92 -5.10 1.90
CA ALA A 181 7.46 -5.88 3.04
C ALA A 181 8.56 -6.09 4.10
N VAL A 182 9.77 -6.43 3.69
CA VAL A 182 10.92 -6.58 4.59
C VAL A 182 11.26 -5.24 5.24
N GLY A 183 11.22 -4.16 4.47
CA GLY A 183 11.50 -2.81 4.92
C GLY A 183 10.32 -2.06 5.51
N VAL A 184 9.21 -2.73 5.85
CA VAL A 184 7.95 -2.04 6.22
C VAL A 184 8.13 -1.12 7.44
N LEU A 185 9.03 -1.44 8.36
CA LEU A 185 9.34 -0.62 9.53
C LEU A 185 10.47 0.41 9.30
N VAL A 186 11.12 0.38 8.13
CA VAL A 186 12.19 1.32 7.78
C VAL A 186 11.55 2.58 7.20
N PRO A 187 11.73 3.76 7.83
CA PRO A 187 11.22 5.03 7.32
C PRO A 187 11.63 5.26 5.87
N GLY A 188 10.63 5.43 5.00
CA GLY A 188 10.81 5.59 3.56
C GLY A 188 11.47 4.42 2.83
N GLY A 189 11.63 3.25 3.47
CA GLY A 189 12.28 2.08 2.87
C GLY A 189 13.69 2.39 2.35
N LEU A 190 14.40 3.33 2.98
CA LEU A 190 15.74 3.74 2.57
C LEU A 190 16.71 2.57 2.75
N GLY A 191 17.44 2.23 1.69
CA GLY A 191 18.42 1.16 1.69
C GLY A 191 17.83 -0.24 1.48
N THR A 192 16.58 -0.48 1.88
CA THR A 192 15.94 -1.80 1.70
C THR A 192 15.63 -2.08 0.24
N THR A 193 15.07 -1.10 -0.47
CA THR A 193 14.74 -1.27 -1.90
C THR A 193 16.01 -1.29 -2.75
N GLU A 194 16.97 -0.39 -2.48
CA GLU A 194 18.26 -0.34 -3.17
C GLU A 194 19.07 -1.61 -2.98
N GLY A 195 19.13 -2.12 -1.75
CA GLY A 195 19.80 -3.36 -1.40
C GLY A 195 19.12 -4.58 -2.04
N ALA A 196 17.78 -4.64 -2.01
CA ALA A 196 17.04 -5.72 -2.67
C ALA A 196 17.30 -5.76 -4.18
N PHE A 197 17.26 -4.61 -4.86
CA PHE A 197 17.59 -4.54 -6.28
C PHE A 197 19.06 -4.89 -6.55
N SER A 198 19.99 -4.43 -5.70
CA SER A 198 21.41 -4.82 -5.80
C SER A 198 21.60 -6.34 -5.70
N LEU A 199 20.89 -7.00 -4.77
CA LEU A 199 20.92 -8.45 -4.56
C LEU A 199 20.19 -9.22 -5.68
N ALA A 200 19.24 -8.58 -6.35
CA ALA A 200 18.50 -9.16 -7.47
C ALA A 200 19.17 -8.90 -8.84
N ALA A 201 20.39 -8.37 -8.88
CA ALA A 201 21.07 -8.01 -10.12
C ALA A 201 21.14 -9.18 -11.12
N ASP A 202 21.51 -10.36 -10.66
CA ASP A 202 21.58 -11.57 -11.48
C ASP A 202 20.20 -12.01 -11.99
N LEU A 203 19.16 -11.88 -11.16
CA LEU A 203 17.76 -12.13 -11.55
C LEU A 203 17.28 -11.18 -12.64
N LEU A 204 17.75 -9.94 -12.60
CA LEU A 204 17.42 -8.91 -13.57
C LEU A 204 18.38 -8.87 -14.77
N ASN A 205 19.29 -9.85 -14.86
CA ASN A 205 20.31 -9.97 -15.90
C ASN A 205 21.10 -8.67 -16.11
N THR A 206 21.57 -8.08 -15.00
CA THR A 206 22.25 -6.78 -15.01
C THR A 206 23.31 -6.70 -13.92
N THR A 207 24.02 -5.57 -13.87
CA THR A 207 24.95 -5.26 -12.78
C THR A 207 24.21 -4.70 -11.56
N ALA A 208 24.74 -4.94 -10.36
CA ALA A 208 24.24 -4.34 -9.12
C ALA A 208 24.07 -2.81 -9.22
N ALA A 209 25.04 -2.11 -9.80
CA ALA A 209 24.99 -0.66 -9.99
C ALA A 209 23.75 -0.20 -10.78
N ARG A 210 23.45 -0.87 -11.91
CA ARG A 210 22.26 -0.57 -12.73
C ARG A 210 20.97 -0.93 -12.02
N ALA A 211 20.90 -2.09 -11.34
CA ALA A 211 19.72 -2.48 -10.59
C ALA A 211 19.40 -1.47 -9.46
N THR A 212 20.42 -1.06 -8.70
CA THR A 212 20.29 -0.01 -7.69
C THR A 212 19.91 1.33 -8.30
N ALA A 213 20.46 1.70 -9.46
CA ALA A 213 20.09 2.92 -10.17
C ALA A 213 18.59 2.93 -10.54
N THR A 214 18.01 1.79 -10.95
CA THR A 214 16.55 1.67 -11.16
C THR A 214 15.76 2.01 -9.90
N ALA A 215 16.13 1.44 -8.75
CA ALA A 215 15.47 1.71 -7.48
C ALA A 215 15.57 3.20 -7.09
N LEU A 216 16.74 3.82 -7.28
CA LEU A 216 16.95 5.24 -7.02
C LEU A 216 16.13 6.15 -7.95
N LEU A 217 16.02 5.81 -9.23
CA LEU A 217 15.20 6.55 -10.18
C LEU A 217 13.70 6.51 -9.80
N MET A 218 13.22 5.35 -9.36
CA MET A 218 11.84 5.21 -8.85
C MET A 218 11.64 6.01 -7.57
N ARG A 219 12.63 6.05 -6.67
CA ARG A 219 12.60 6.92 -5.49
C ARG A 219 12.54 8.40 -5.86
N CYS A 220 13.29 8.85 -6.86
CA CYS A 220 13.22 10.23 -7.36
C CYS A 220 11.80 10.56 -7.84
N THR A 221 11.17 9.63 -8.58
CA THR A 221 9.77 9.77 -9.02
C THR A 221 8.82 9.90 -7.83
N GLN A 222 8.99 9.09 -6.78
CA GLN A 222 8.19 9.18 -5.56
C GLN A 222 8.39 10.52 -4.83
N LEU A 223 9.63 11.01 -4.75
CA LEU A 223 9.92 12.31 -4.14
C LEU A 223 9.24 13.48 -4.86
N VAL A 224 9.13 13.43 -6.19
CA VAL A 224 8.35 14.43 -6.94
C VAL A 224 6.89 14.44 -6.48
N TRP A 225 6.27 13.28 -6.30
CA TRP A 225 4.89 13.19 -5.79
C TRP A 225 4.75 13.68 -4.36
N VAL A 226 5.74 13.40 -3.50
CA VAL A 226 5.80 13.95 -2.14
C VAL A 226 5.86 15.47 -2.17
N LEU A 227 6.68 16.07 -3.03
CA LEU A 227 6.78 17.53 -3.17
C LEU A 227 5.44 18.13 -3.64
N ILE A 228 4.78 17.50 -4.61
CA ILE A 228 3.47 17.92 -5.10
C ILE A 228 2.44 17.88 -3.96
N GLY A 229 2.34 16.76 -3.24
CA GLY A 229 1.35 16.63 -2.17
C GLY A 229 1.64 17.52 -0.95
N SER A 230 2.90 17.72 -0.59
CA SER A 230 3.31 18.73 0.41
C SER A 230 2.99 20.16 -0.04
N SER A 231 3.15 20.48 -1.32
CA SER A 231 2.76 21.79 -1.85
C SER A 231 1.25 22.00 -1.74
N VAL A 232 0.45 21.00 -2.10
CA VAL A 232 -1.01 21.05 -1.92
C VAL A 232 -1.39 21.22 -0.45
N ALA A 233 -0.66 20.60 0.48
CA ALA A 233 -0.83 20.79 1.92
C ALA A 233 -0.70 22.26 2.34
N LEU A 234 0.37 22.91 1.88
CA LEU A 234 0.74 24.26 2.27
C LEU A 234 -0.19 25.32 1.65
N PHE A 235 -0.62 25.11 0.40
CA PHE A 235 -1.36 26.13 -0.36
C PHE A 235 -2.88 25.96 -0.34
N THR A 236 -3.42 24.82 0.08
CA THR A 236 -4.88 24.65 0.20
C THR A 236 -5.35 24.96 1.62
N ARG A 237 -6.32 25.85 1.78
CA ARG A 237 -6.97 26.13 3.08
C ARG A 237 -7.87 24.97 3.48
N GLU A 238 -7.99 24.73 4.78
CA GLU A 238 -8.97 23.77 5.29
C GLU A 238 -10.37 24.21 4.83
N PRO A 239 -11.18 23.31 4.24
CA PRO A 239 -12.58 23.61 4.00
C PRO A 239 -13.21 23.97 5.35
N ALA A 240 -13.97 25.07 5.40
CA ALA A 240 -14.76 25.40 6.58
C ALA A 240 -15.51 24.13 7.01
N THR A 241 -15.21 23.65 8.21
CA THR A 241 -15.88 22.51 8.81
C THR A 241 -17.37 22.76 8.71
N ALA A 242 -18.12 21.79 8.17
CA ALA A 242 -19.55 21.76 8.40
C ALA A 242 -19.71 21.55 9.91
N ALA A 243 -19.76 22.65 10.66
CA ALA A 243 -20.24 22.65 12.03
C ALA A 243 -21.67 22.09 12.00
N THR A 244 -22.05 21.43 13.09
CA THR A 244 -23.33 20.72 13.36
C THR A 244 -23.31 19.25 12.88
N SER A 245 -23.54 18.23 13.70
CA SER A 245 -24.14 18.10 15.05
C SER A 245 -23.71 16.77 15.65
#